data_AF-A0A158AXN2-F1
#
_entry.id   AF-A0A158AXN2-F1
#
_cell.length_a   1.000
_cell.length_b   1.000
_cell.length_c   1.000
_cell.angle_alpha   90.00
_cell.angle_beta   90.00
_cell.angle_gamma   90.00
#
_symmetry.space_group_name_H-M   'P 1'
#
loop_
_entity.id
_entity.type
_entity.pdbx_description
1 polymer ?
#
loop_
_entity_poly.entity_id
_entity_poly.type
_entity_poly.pdbx_seq_one_letter_code
_entity_poly.pdbx_strand_id
1 'polypeptide(L)'
;MVRSPVDSRAAHALAEVEMARLVPVADWAVEVFGKHCPHRNTLLNWIRDGKIVPPPKKIGHRYFCAPDASYEDPVASQLERMIGGR
;
A
#
# COMPACT_ATOMS: atom_id res chain seq x y z
N MET A 1 -9.49 26.54 24.03
CA MET A 1 -8.45 25.89 23.22
C MET A 1 -9.03 24.60 22.63
N VAL A 2 -9.78 24.73 21.54
CA VAL A 2 -10.39 23.58 20.84
C VAL A 2 -9.53 23.36 19.59
N ARG A 3 -8.80 22.24 19.53
CA ARG A 3 -8.09 21.85 18.32
C ARG A 3 -9.16 21.49 17.27
N SER A 4 -9.27 22.29 16.23
CA SER A 4 -10.21 22.12 15.13
C SER A 4 -10.03 20.77 14.42
N PRO A 5 -11.09 20.05 13.98
CA PRO A 5 -10.99 18.77 13.27
C PRO A 5 -10.83 18.93 11.73
N VAL A 6 -10.13 19.98 11.26
CA VAL A 6 -10.19 20.40 9.85
C VAL A 6 -9.30 19.62 8.88
N ASP A 7 -8.36 18.81 9.36
CA ASP A 7 -7.41 18.09 8.49
C ASP A 7 -7.96 16.79 7.84
N SER A 8 -9.04 16.21 8.38
CA SER A 8 -9.52 14.91 7.90
C SER A 8 -10.15 14.95 6.51
N ARG A 9 -10.70 16.09 6.09
CA ARG A 9 -11.40 16.22 4.79
C ARG A 9 -10.46 16.52 3.62
N ALA A 10 -9.34 17.21 3.89
CA ALA A 10 -8.30 17.46 2.88
C ALA A 10 -7.51 16.17 2.58
N ALA A 11 -7.17 15.38 3.60
CA ALA A 11 -6.56 14.06 3.42
C ALA A 11 -7.45 13.10 2.60
N HIS A 12 -8.76 13.10 2.86
CA HIS A 12 -9.71 12.29 2.08
C HIS A 12 -9.85 12.78 0.63
N ALA A 13 -9.90 14.09 0.40
CA ALA A 13 -10.04 14.64 -0.95
C ALA A 13 -8.78 14.46 -1.81
N LEU A 14 -7.58 14.51 -1.21
CA LEU A 14 -6.35 14.16 -1.90
C LEU A 14 -6.31 12.65 -2.22
N ALA A 15 -6.71 11.80 -1.28
CA ALA A 15 -6.86 10.36 -1.53
C ALA A 15 -7.89 10.07 -2.63
N GLU A 16 -8.97 10.84 -2.75
CA GLU A 16 -9.98 10.69 -3.80
C GLU A 16 -9.44 11.05 -5.21
N VAL A 17 -8.54 12.04 -5.32
CA VAL A 17 -7.87 12.37 -6.59
C VAL A 17 -6.77 11.35 -6.91
N GLU A 18 -6.09 10.81 -5.90
CA GLU A 18 -5.13 9.69 -6.02
C GLU A 18 -5.82 8.40 -6.51
N MET A 19 -7.02 8.11 -5.99
CA MET A 19 -7.90 7.00 -6.39
C MET A 19 -8.30 7.01 -7.87
N ALA A 20 -8.13 8.13 -8.57
CA ALA A 20 -8.39 8.21 -10.01
C ALA A 20 -7.37 7.44 -10.86
N ARG A 21 -6.20 7.03 -10.31
CA ARG A 21 -5.14 6.32 -11.04
C ARG A 21 -4.79 4.98 -10.38
N LEU A 22 -5.76 4.07 -10.31
CA LEU A 22 -5.50 2.70 -9.85
C LEU A 22 -4.62 1.94 -10.85
N VAL A 23 -3.47 1.45 -10.38
CA VAL A 23 -2.54 0.61 -11.16
C VAL A 23 -2.71 -0.87 -10.78
N PRO A 24 -2.51 -1.82 -11.71
CA PRO A 24 -2.52 -3.24 -11.36
C PRO A 24 -1.45 -3.55 -10.29
N VAL A 25 -1.80 -4.35 -9.28
CA VAL A 25 -0.85 -4.71 -8.20
C VAL A 25 0.40 -5.40 -8.74
N ALA A 26 0.30 -6.12 -9.86
CA ALA A 26 1.45 -6.73 -10.52
C ALA A 26 2.42 -5.69 -11.06
N ASP A 27 1.91 -4.63 -11.70
CA ASP A 27 2.73 -3.57 -12.29
C ASP A 27 3.35 -2.71 -11.18
N TRP A 28 2.57 -2.35 -10.15
CA TRP A 28 3.08 -1.71 -8.94
C TRP A 28 4.22 -2.50 -8.30
N ALA A 29 4.09 -3.83 -8.18
CA ALA A 29 5.15 -4.64 -7.59
C ALA A 29 6.42 -4.65 -8.43
N VAL A 30 6.31 -4.57 -9.76
CA VAL A 30 7.47 -4.43 -10.65
C VAL A 30 8.11 -3.05 -10.49
N GLU A 31 7.32 -1.99 -10.33
CA GLU A 31 7.85 -0.64 -10.10
C GLU A 31 8.57 -0.52 -8.75
N VAL A 32 8.00 -1.11 -7.69
CA VAL A 32 8.55 -1.03 -6.32
C VAL A 32 9.76 -1.96 -6.12
N PHE A 33 9.67 -3.21 -6.57
CA PHE A 33 10.69 -4.23 -6.28
C PHE A 33 11.61 -4.54 -7.48
N GLY A 34 11.30 -4.02 -8.67
CA GLY A 34 12.11 -4.19 -9.87
C GLY A 34 12.40 -5.66 -10.19
N LYS A 35 13.70 -5.97 -10.30
CA LYS A 35 14.19 -7.33 -10.57
C LYS A 35 13.83 -8.36 -9.49
N HIS A 36 13.53 -7.90 -8.28
CA HIS A 36 13.14 -8.75 -7.15
C HIS A 36 11.61 -8.82 -6.97
N CYS A 37 10.85 -8.52 -8.03
CA CYS A 37 9.40 -8.62 -8.02
C CYS A 37 8.94 -10.02 -7.55
N PRO A 38 8.11 -10.09 -6.49
CA PRO A 38 7.58 -11.34 -6.01
C PRO A 38 6.59 -11.96 -6.98
N HIS A 39 6.43 -13.29 -6.91
CA HIS A 39 5.50 -14.02 -7.76
C HIS A 39 4.03 -13.64 -7.46
N ARG A 40 3.15 -13.80 -8.45
CA ARG A 40 1.71 -13.48 -8.34
C ARG A 40 1.03 -14.05 -7.09
N ASN A 41 1.35 -15.28 -6.70
CA ASN A 41 0.76 -15.91 -5.52
C ASN A 41 1.16 -15.20 -4.21
N THR A 42 2.39 -14.68 -4.14
CA THR A 42 2.86 -13.88 -3.01
C THR A 42 2.10 -12.56 -2.93
N LEU A 43 1.90 -11.89 -4.06
CA LEU A 43 1.09 -10.67 -4.12
C LEU A 43 -0.35 -10.91 -3.66
N LEU A 44 -0.96 -12.02 -4.06
CA LEU A 44 -2.31 -12.38 -3.59
C LEU A 44 -2.34 -12.65 -2.08
N ASN A 45 -1.31 -13.29 -1.53
CA ASN A 45 -1.20 -13.47 -0.09
C ASN A 45 -1.07 -12.12 0.62
N TRP A 46 -0.26 -11.18 0.11
CA TRP A 46 -0.13 -9.83 0.68
C TRP A 46 -1.46 -9.08 0.70
N ILE A 47 -2.24 -9.17 -0.38
CA ILE A 47 -3.57 -8.57 -0.45
C ILE A 47 -4.49 -9.18 0.61
N ARG A 48 -4.49 -10.51 0.73
CA ARG A 48 -5.31 -11.22 1.72
C ARG A 48 -4.88 -10.89 3.16
N ASP A 49 -3.58 -10.79 3.38
CA ASP A 49 -2.97 -10.58 4.69
C ASP A 49 -2.92 -9.08 5.05
N GLY A 50 -3.42 -8.19 4.18
CA GLY A 50 -3.53 -6.76 4.43
C GLY A 50 -2.19 -6.00 4.43
N LYS A 51 -1.17 -6.53 3.75
CA LYS A 51 0.19 -5.97 3.74
C LYS A 51 0.41 -4.82 2.74
N ILE A 52 -0.62 -4.39 2.02
CA ILE A 52 -0.56 -3.29 1.05
C ILE A 52 -1.50 -2.19 1.52
N VAL A 53 -0.97 -0.99 1.72
CA VAL A 53 -1.70 0.17 2.25
C VAL A 53 -1.56 1.35 1.28
N PRO A 54 -2.65 1.97 0.80
CA PRO A 54 -4.04 1.64 1.06
C PRO A 54 -4.47 0.28 0.47
N PRO A 55 -5.52 -0.37 1.03
CA PRO A 55 -5.91 -1.71 0.63
C PRO A 55 -6.30 -1.76 -0.86
N PRO A 56 -5.76 -2.71 -1.62
CA PRO A 56 -6.06 -2.83 -3.04
C PRO A 56 -7.53 -3.15 -3.31
N LYS A 57 -8.07 -2.54 -4.36
CA LYS A 57 -9.45 -2.73 -4.83
C LYS A 57 -9.50 -3.85 -5.85
N LYS A 58 -10.43 -4.79 -5.67
CA LYS A 58 -10.72 -5.85 -6.64
C LYS A 58 -11.63 -5.32 -7.74
N ILE A 59 -11.19 -5.40 -9.00
CA ILE A 59 -11.97 -5.01 -10.18
C ILE A 59 -11.92 -6.18 -11.18
N GLY A 60 -13.05 -6.85 -11.35
CA GLY A 60 -13.14 -8.10 -12.13
C GLY A 60 -12.27 -9.22 -11.52
N HIS A 61 -11.35 -9.75 -12.33
CA HIS A 61 -10.43 -10.83 -11.93
C HIS A 61 -9.05 -10.31 -11.45
N ARG A 62 -8.86 -8.99 -11.37
CA ARG A 62 -7.59 -8.36 -11.00
C ARG A 62 -7.74 -7.45 -9.78
N TYR A 63 -6.59 -7.18 -9.16
CA TYR A 63 -6.47 -6.26 -8.04
C TYR A 63 -5.68 -5.04 -8.48
N PHE A 64 -6.11 -3.89 -7.98
CA PHE A 64 -5.49 -2.62 -8.29
C PHE A 64 -5.22 -1.86 -7.00
N CYS A 65 -4.06 -1.22 -6.92
CA CYS A 65 -3.70 -0.35 -5.81
C CYS A 65 -3.40 1.05 -6.32
N ALA A 66 -3.27 2.00 -5.40
CA ALA A 66 -2.75 3.30 -5.73
C ALA A 66 -1.23 3.17 -6.05
N PRO A 67 -0.67 4.02 -6.93
CA PRO A 67 0.74 3.96 -7.29
C PRO A 67 1.65 4.33 -6.11
N ASP A 68 1.15 5.14 -5.18
CA ASP A 68 1.78 5.52 -3.91
C ASP A 68 1.57 4.47 -2.79
N ALA A 69 0.95 3.33 -3.10
CA ALA A 69 0.74 2.28 -2.11
C ALA A 69 2.06 1.75 -1.56
N SER A 70 2.09 1.53 -0.25
CA SER A 70 3.23 1.05 0.52
C SER A 70 3.03 -0.40 0.94
N TYR A 71 4.12 -1.18 0.93
CA TYR A 71 4.16 -2.53 1.48
C TYR A 71 4.55 -2.48 2.95
N GLU A 72 3.65 -2.89 3.84
CA GLU A 72 3.90 -2.99 5.28
C GLU A 72 3.95 -4.46 5.68
N ASP A 73 5.16 -4.97 5.97
CA ASP A 73 5.31 -6.29 6.60
C ASP A 73 5.46 -6.13 8.12
N PRO A 74 4.54 -6.70 8.92
CA PRO A 74 4.68 -6.66 10.38
C PRO A 74 5.96 -7.36 10.87
N VAL A 75 6.47 -8.37 10.14
CA VAL A 75 7.69 -9.09 10.51
C VAL A 75 8.95 -8.30 10.15
N ALA A 76 8.96 -7.64 8.99
CA ALA A 76 10.09 -6.79 8.59
C ALA A 76 10.16 -5.52 9.44
N SER A 77 9.02 -4.89 9.74
CA SER A 77 8.94 -3.74 10.66
C SER A 77 9.47 -4.08 12.06
N GLN A 78 9.22 -5.30 12.56
CA GLN A 78 9.75 -5.74 13.85
C GLN A 78 11.27 -5.97 13.80
N LEU A 79 11.80 -6.49 12.68
CA LEU A 79 13.23 -6.65 12.42
C LEU A 79 13.96 -5.30 12.28
N GLU A 80 13.41 -4.36 11.53
CA GLU A 80 13.98 -3.01 11.37
C GLU A 80 14.01 -2.24 12.70
N ARG A 81 12.95 -2.36 13.51
CA ARG A 81 12.92 -1.80 14.87
C ARG A 81 13.95 -2.43 15.81
N MET A 82 14.29 -3.71 15.62
CA MET A 82 15.32 -4.40 16.41
C MET A 82 16.75 -4.07 15.98
N ILE A 83 16.98 -3.76 14.69
CA ILE A 83 18.33 -3.53 14.14
C ILE A 83 18.72 -2.04 14.14
N GLY A 84 17.76 -1.12 14.04
CA GLY A 84 18.00 0.34 13.99
C GLY A 84 18.27 1.05 15.32
N GLY A 85 18.35 0.31 16.43
CA GLY A 85 18.59 0.86 17.78
C GLY A 85 20.06 0.92 18.19
N ARG A 86 20.95 1.43 17.32
CA ARG A 86 22.38 1.57 17.64
C ARG A 86 22.88 2.99 17.45
#